data_AF-A0A439PB93-F1
#
_entry.id   AF-A0A439PB93-F1
#
_cell.length_a   1.000
_cell.length_b   1.000
_cell.length_c   1.000
_cell.angle_alpha   90.00
_cell.angle_beta   90.00
_cell.angle_gamma   90.00
#
_symmetry.space_group_name_H-M   'P 1'
#
loop_
_entity.id
_entity.type
_entity.pdbx_description
1 polymer ?
#
loop_
_entity_poly.entity_id
_entity_poly.type
_entity_poly.pdbx_seq_one_letter_code
_entity_poly.pdbx_strand_id
1 'polypeptide(L)'
;MTEPVAPKWSWKSFILEHIKSIPGDLRGLAVGALLTGLAVYLWPDQVQSTYAIPVNADGYATPLAGLLRNAARENPSTTYRTDPEDLAKAWVCEAASISGDGAHQLLVQYVDLYKDCFSLDEKSKTEIAVRPNRQSGVMRHDARGWFCKCNNSNQSQPK
;
A
#
# COMPACT_ATOMS: atom_id res chain seq x y z
N MET A 1 12.13 18.88 54.77
CA MET A 1 12.85 19.26 53.53
C MET A 1 13.88 18.19 53.27
N THR A 2 13.62 17.35 52.28
CA THR A 2 14.52 16.27 51.83
C THR A 2 14.27 16.11 50.34
N GLU A 3 15.20 16.59 49.52
CA GLU A 3 15.15 16.42 48.07
C GLU A 3 15.36 14.94 47.69
N PRO A 4 14.61 14.39 46.73
CA PRO A 4 14.92 13.08 46.18
C PRO A 4 16.13 13.18 45.23
N VAL A 5 17.26 12.60 45.65
CA VAL A 5 18.44 12.40 44.79
C VAL A 5 18.08 11.38 43.71
N ALA A 6 17.82 11.84 42.49
CA ALA A 6 17.67 10.96 41.34
C ALA A 6 19.02 10.28 41.04
N PRO A 7 19.09 8.94 40.93
CA PRO A 7 20.34 8.27 40.60
C PRO A 7 20.73 8.62 39.16
N LYS A 8 21.95 9.13 38.95
CA LYS A 8 22.54 9.37 37.62
C LYS A 8 22.80 8.02 36.92
N TRP A 9 21.76 7.41 36.40
CA TRP A 9 21.89 6.24 35.51
C TRP A 9 22.34 6.73 34.13
N SER A 10 23.62 6.51 33.84
CA SER A 10 24.14 6.60 32.48
C SER A 10 23.61 5.39 31.71
N TRP A 11 22.79 5.63 30.68
CA TRP A 11 22.25 4.60 29.79
C TRP A 11 23.34 3.69 29.20
N LYS A 12 24.56 4.20 29.05
CA LYS A 12 25.72 3.43 28.60
C LYS A 12 26.05 2.28 29.56
N SER A 13 25.93 2.50 30.86
CA SER A 13 26.21 1.49 31.88
C SER A 13 25.16 0.39 31.88
N PHE A 14 23.87 0.75 31.76
CA PHE A 14 22.75 -0.20 31.74
C PHE A 14 22.85 -1.17 30.55
N ILE A 15 23.14 -0.62 29.36
CA ILE A 15 23.26 -1.39 28.11
C ILE A 15 24.50 -2.31 28.15
N LEU A 16 25.64 -1.83 28.63
CA LEU A 16 26.86 -2.63 28.71
C LEU A 16 26.76 -3.78 29.72
N GLU A 17 26.05 -3.58 30.82
CA GLU A 17 25.85 -4.61 31.86
C GLU A 17 24.87 -5.70 31.39
N HIS A 18 23.81 -5.32 30.67
CA HIS A 18 22.84 -6.27 30.11
C HIS A 18 23.39 -7.05 28.90
N ILE A 19 24.26 -6.46 28.07
CA ILE A 19 24.88 -7.19 26.93
C ILE A 19 25.90 -8.23 27.41
N LYS A 20 26.53 -8.02 28.56
CA LYS A 20 27.54 -8.97 29.10
C LYS A 20 26.94 -10.25 29.68
N SER A 21 25.70 -10.23 30.18
CA SER A 21 25.03 -11.44 30.72
C SER A 21 24.41 -12.34 29.66
N ILE A 22 24.33 -11.86 28.41
CA ILE A 22 23.77 -12.61 27.29
C ILE A 22 24.84 -13.62 26.79
N PRO A 23 24.52 -14.93 26.73
CA PRO A 23 25.40 -15.97 26.16
C PRO A 23 25.89 -15.55 24.77
N GLY A 24 27.13 -15.89 24.42
CA GLY A 24 27.83 -15.39 23.22
C GLY A 24 27.02 -15.45 21.92
N ASP A 25 26.18 -16.47 21.74
CA ASP A 25 25.33 -16.67 20.56
C ASP A 25 24.19 -15.64 20.42
N LEU A 26 23.71 -15.05 21.51
CA LEU A 26 22.58 -14.11 21.49
C LEU A 26 23.03 -12.64 21.42
N ARG A 27 24.33 -12.36 21.62
CA ARG A 27 24.88 -11.00 21.50
C ARG A 27 24.78 -10.47 20.07
N GLY A 28 24.98 -11.34 19.07
CA GLY A 28 24.81 -10.98 17.66
C GLY A 28 23.37 -10.59 17.32
N LEU A 29 22.39 -11.30 17.89
CA LEU A 29 20.96 -10.99 17.72
C LEU A 29 20.56 -9.68 18.40
N ALA A 30 21.08 -9.41 19.60
CA ALA A 30 20.81 -8.15 20.31
C ALA A 30 21.41 -6.94 19.58
N VAL A 31 22.64 -7.05 19.07
CA VAL A 31 23.28 -6.00 18.27
C VAL A 31 22.57 -5.82 16.93
N GLY A 32 22.18 -6.93 16.29
CA GLY A 32 21.37 -6.89 15.06
C GLY A 32 20.03 -6.18 15.27
N ALA A 33 19.28 -6.51 16.33
CA ALA A 33 18.01 -5.86 16.65
C ALA A 33 18.17 -4.36 16.94
N LEU A 34 19.25 -3.96 17.64
CA LEU A 34 19.56 -2.56 17.91
C LEU A 34 19.92 -1.80 16.62
N LEU A 35 20.74 -2.38 15.75
CA LEU A 35 21.14 -1.75 14.49
C LEU A 35 19.98 -1.67 13.49
N THR A 36 19.15 -2.71 13.39
CA THR A 36 17.92 -2.68 12.59
C THR A 36 16.93 -1.66 13.15
N GLY A 37 16.76 -1.60 14.48
CA GLY A 37 15.92 -0.57 15.12
C GLY A 37 16.42 0.85 14.86
N LEU A 38 17.74 1.07 14.89
CA LEU A 38 18.37 2.34 14.53
C LEU A 38 18.20 2.67 13.04
N ALA A 39 18.32 1.69 12.15
CA ALA A 39 18.11 1.88 10.72
C ALA A 39 16.65 2.27 10.41
N VAL A 40 15.67 1.62 11.06
CA VAL A 40 14.24 1.96 10.94
C VAL A 40 13.94 3.35 11.52
N TYR A 41 14.65 3.75 12.59
CA TYR A 41 14.50 5.07 13.19
C TYR A 41 15.15 6.20 12.35
N LEU A 42 16.29 5.91 11.70
CA LEU A 42 17.06 6.90 10.93
C LEU A 42 16.57 7.04 9.48
N TRP A 43 15.93 6.00 8.92
CA TRP A 43 15.37 6.00 7.57
C TRP A 43 13.92 5.51 7.56
N PRO A 44 13.00 6.20 8.25
CA PRO A 44 11.58 5.82 8.24
C PRO A 44 10.99 5.84 6.83
N ASP A 45 11.51 6.72 5.96
CA ASP A 45 11.05 6.95 4.58
C ASP A 45 11.36 5.79 3.62
N GLN A 46 12.09 4.76 4.05
CA GLN A 46 12.41 3.59 3.22
C GLN A 46 11.49 2.39 3.43
N VAL A 47 10.56 2.45 4.39
CA VAL A 47 9.60 1.37 4.63
C VAL A 47 8.34 1.61 3.80
N GLN A 48 8.43 1.39 2.49
CA GLN A 48 7.26 1.46 1.61
C GLN A 48 6.33 0.27 1.86
N SER A 49 5.04 0.55 2.02
CA SER A 49 4.03 -0.51 2.10
C SER A 49 3.81 -1.10 0.71
N THR A 50 4.14 -2.38 0.55
CA THR A 50 3.90 -3.09 -0.71
C THR A 50 2.51 -3.73 -0.68
N TYR A 51 1.70 -3.43 -1.68
CA TYR A 51 0.37 -4.02 -1.89
C TYR A 51 0.42 -4.92 -3.11
N ALA A 52 0.22 -6.22 -2.88
CA ALA A 52 0.01 -7.19 -3.95
C ALA A 52 -1.44 -7.12 -4.43
N ILE A 53 -1.62 -7.17 -5.76
CA ILE A 53 -2.92 -7.25 -6.41
C ILE A 53 -3.11 -8.73 -6.82
N PRO A 54 -3.74 -9.56 -5.95
CA PRO A 54 -3.94 -10.96 -6.26
C PRO A 54 -4.98 -11.12 -7.37
N VAL A 55 -4.69 -12.02 -8.29
CA VAL A 55 -5.66 -12.50 -9.28
C VAL A 55 -6.36 -13.76 -8.77
N ASN A 56 -7.62 -13.96 -9.16
CA ASN A 56 -8.35 -15.20 -8.92
C ASN A 56 -7.83 -16.35 -9.82
N ALA A 57 -8.42 -17.53 -9.70
CA ALA A 57 -8.03 -18.72 -10.48
C ALA A 57 -8.09 -18.51 -12.00
N ASP A 58 -8.93 -17.58 -12.46
CA ASP A 58 -9.10 -17.25 -13.88
C ASP A 58 -8.21 -16.07 -14.32
N GLY A 59 -7.35 -15.54 -13.43
CA GLY A 59 -6.40 -14.47 -13.74
C GLY A 59 -6.96 -13.05 -13.62
N TYR A 60 -8.10 -12.85 -12.96
CA TYR A 60 -8.73 -11.54 -12.77
C TYR A 60 -8.51 -10.97 -11.37
N ALA A 61 -8.25 -9.68 -11.29
CA ALA A 61 -8.22 -8.90 -10.06
C ALA A 61 -9.25 -7.75 -10.07
N THR A 62 -9.80 -7.41 -8.91
CA THR A 62 -10.75 -6.29 -8.72
C THR A 62 -10.29 -5.34 -7.58
N PRO A 63 -9.08 -4.74 -7.68
CA PRO A 63 -8.46 -4.04 -6.56
C PRO A 63 -9.08 -2.66 -6.27
N LEU A 64 -9.75 -2.05 -7.26
CA LEU A 64 -10.12 -0.63 -7.22
C LEU A 64 -11.03 -0.27 -6.03
N ALA A 65 -12.09 -1.06 -5.78
CA ALA A 65 -12.98 -0.83 -4.63
C ALA A 65 -12.24 -0.93 -3.28
N GLY A 66 -11.28 -1.85 -3.17
CA GLY A 66 -10.46 -2.01 -1.97
C GLY A 66 -9.53 -0.82 -1.75
N LEU A 67 -8.85 -0.37 -2.81
CA LEU A 67 -7.93 0.77 -2.78
C LEU A 67 -8.64 2.07 -2.43
N LEU A 68 -9.79 2.36 -3.05
CA LEU A 68 -10.59 3.54 -2.74
C LEU A 68 -11.08 3.55 -1.29
N ARG A 69 -11.55 2.41 -0.78
CA ARG A 69 -11.98 2.28 0.61
C ARG A 69 -10.82 2.49 1.60
N ASN A 70 -9.64 1.98 1.28
CA ASN A 70 -8.46 2.16 2.13
C ASN A 70 -8.02 3.64 2.13
N ALA A 71 -8.00 4.28 0.96
CA ALA A 71 -7.68 5.70 0.84
C ALA A 71 -8.67 6.60 1.59
N ALA A 72 -9.97 6.29 1.52
CA ALA A 72 -11.01 7.01 2.26
C ALA A 72 -10.92 6.81 3.79
N ARG A 73 -10.45 5.64 4.26
CA ARG A 73 -10.22 5.39 5.69
C ARG A 73 -9.03 6.18 6.22
N GLU A 74 -7.96 6.28 5.44
CA GLU A 74 -6.75 7.03 5.80
C GLU A 74 -6.99 8.55 5.76
N ASN A 75 -7.72 9.02 4.76
CA ASN A 75 -7.98 10.45 4.52
C ASN A 75 -9.49 10.75 4.51
N PRO A 76 -10.17 10.77 5.68
CA PRO A 76 -11.62 10.91 5.77
C PRO A 76 -12.16 12.28 5.31
N SER A 77 -11.29 13.29 5.20
CA SER A 77 -11.62 14.62 4.64
C SER A 77 -11.70 14.64 3.11
N THR A 78 -11.23 13.59 2.44
CA THR A 78 -11.20 13.48 0.99
C THR A 78 -12.22 12.44 0.52
N THR A 79 -13.04 12.84 -0.46
CA THR A 79 -14.03 11.94 -1.07
C THR A 79 -13.38 11.20 -2.22
N TYR A 80 -13.35 9.87 -2.13
CA TYR A 80 -12.85 8.97 -3.16
C TYR A 80 -14.04 8.30 -3.85
N ARG A 81 -14.13 8.41 -5.17
CA ARG A 81 -15.22 7.81 -5.94
C ARG A 81 -14.76 7.30 -7.29
N THR A 82 -15.59 6.48 -7.93
CA THR A 82 -15.47 6.17 -9.35
C THR A 82 -16.55 6.86 -10.15
N ASP A 83 -16.23 7.21 -11.40
CA ASP A 83 -17.15 7.83 -12.34
C ASP A 83 -16.95 7.14 -13.71
N PRO A 84 -17.80 6.18 -14.10
CA PRO A 84 -19.07 5.80 -13.46
C PRO A 84 -18.93 4.91 -12.20
N GLU A 85 -20.00 4.77 -11.40
CA GLU A 85 -19.98 4.04 -10.12
C GLU A 85 -19.67 2.55 -10.26
N ASP A 86 -20.10 1.93 -11.36
CA ASP A 86 -19.87 0.51 -11.65
C ASP A 86 -18.40 0.20 -11.99
N LEU A 87 -17.60 1.22 -12.31
CA LEU A 87 -16.16 1.09 -12.53
C LEU A 87 -15.43 0.56 -11.28
N ALA A 88 -15.97 0.76 -10.07
CA ALA A 88 -15.38 0.22 -8.84
C ALA A 88 -15.19 -1.31 -8.87
N LYS A 89 -15.97 -2.01 -9.72
CA LYS A 89 -15.93 -3.46 -9.93
C LYS A 89 -15.12 -3.88 -11.16
N ALA A 90 -14.35 -2.96 -11.76
CA ALA A 90 -13.57 -3.25 -12.95
C ALA A 90 -12.59 -4.42 -12.72
N TRP A 91 -12.56 -5.33 -13.69
CA TRP A 91 -11.63 -6.44 -13.72
C TRP A 91 -10.34 -6.05 -14.45
N VAL A 92 -9.23 -6.45 -13.87
CA VAL A 92 -7.89 -6.35 -14.45
C VAL A 92 -7.32 -7.76 -14.61
N CYS A 93 -6.87 -8.10 -15.81
CA CYS A 93 -6.42 -9.46 -16.14
C CYS A 93 -4.90 -9.66 -16.01
N GLU A 94 -4.31 -9.07 -14.97
CA GLU A 94 -2.88 -9.08 -14.72
C GLU A 94 -2.64 -8.99 -13.20
N ALA A 95 -1.70 -9.78 -12.69
CA ALA A 95 -1.22 -9.64 -11.32
C ALA A 95 -0.13 -8.59 -11.29
N ALA A 96 -0.14 -7.74 -10.27
CA ALA A 96 0.89 -6.73 -10.08
C ALA A 96 1.13 -6.45 -8.59
N SER A 97 2.22 -5.75 -8.31
CA SER A 97 2.51 -5.19 -7.00
C SER A 97 2.80 -3.70 -7.13
N ILE A 98 2.30 -2.92 -6.19
CA ILE A 98 2.51 -1.47 -6.09
C ILE A 98 3.04 -1.16 -4.69
N SER A 99 3.82 -0.09 -4.53
CA SER A 99 4.52 0.21 -3.28
C SER A 99 4.43 1.69 -2.95
N GLY A 100 3.78 2.06 -1.85
CA GLY A 100 3.59 3.46 -1.47
C GLY A 100 3.65 3.69 0.02
N ASP A 101 3.80 4.94 0.40
CA ASP A 101 3.92 5.41 1.79
C ASP A 101 2.54 5.50 2.47
N GLY A 102 1.44 5.34 1.71
CA GLY A 102 0.07 5.36 2.22
C GLY A 102 -0.96 4.90 1.18
N ALA A 103 -2.21 4.71 1.60
CA ALA A 103 -3.30 4.20 0.78
C ALA A 103 -3.67 5.13 -0.39
N HIS A 104 -3.54 6.44 -0.21
CA HIS A 104 -3.70 7.40 -1.31
C HIS A 104 -2.63 7.20 -2.38
N GLN A 105 -1.36 7.08 -2.00
CA GLN A 105 -0.26 6.88 -2.94
C GLN A 105 -0.35 5.51 -3.64
N LEU A 106 -0.80 4.48 -2.93
CA LEU A 106 -1.13 3.18 -3.54
C LEU A 106 -2.22 3.32 -4.60
N LEU A 107 -3.28 4.10 -4.36
CA LEU A 107 -4.31 4.37 -5.37
C LEU A 107 -3.73 5.10 -6.59
N VAL A 108 -2.89 6.13 -6.37
CA VAL A 108 -2.26 6.88 -7.46
C VAL A 108 -1.33 5.98 -8.28
N GLN A 109 -0.49 5.17 -7.64
CA GLN A 109 0.38 4.22 -8.33
C GLN A 109 -0.40 3.15 -9.09
N TYR A 110 -1.50 2.68 -8.53
CA TYR A 110 -2.38 1.75 -9.23
C TYR A 110 -2.93 2.38 -10.52
N VAL A 111 -3.43 3.62 -10.45
CA VAL A 111 -3.95 4.32 -11.63
C VAL A 111 -2.84 4.59 -12.65
N ASP A 112 -1.61 4.91 -12.22
CA ASP A 112 -0.48 5.12 -13.12
C ASP A 112 -0.04 3.82 -13.82
N LEU A 113 0.08 2.72 -13.07
CA LEU A 113 0.38 1.38 -13.62
C LEU A 113 -0.64 0.94 -14.67
N TYR A 114 -1.90 1.32 -14.46
CA TYR A 114 -3.02 1.03 -15.36
C TYR A 114 -3.54 2.29 -16.05
N LYS A 115 -2.67 3.25 -16.40
CA LYS A 115 -3.04 4.53 -17.03
C LYS A 115 -3.76 4.39 -18.36
N ASP A 116 -3.53 3.29 -19.06
CA ASP A 116 -4.25 2.96 -20.28
C ASP A 116 -5.70 2.55 -19.99
N CYS A 117 -6.02 2.15 -18.76
CA CYS A 117 -7.35 1.71 -18.36
C CYS A 117 -8.10 2.73 -17.50
N PHE A 118 -7.38 3.44 -16.63
CA PHE A 118 -7.94 4.35 -15.67
C PHE A 118 -7.26 5.72 -15.78
N SER A 119 -7.97 6.73 -15.32
CA SER A 119 -7.48 8.10 -15.19
C SER A 119 -7.93 8.64 -13.84
N LEU A 120 -7.10 9.49 -13.25
CA LEU A 120 -7.38 10.16 -11.99
C LEU A 120 -7.82 11.59 -12.29
N ASP A 121 -8.98 11.99 -11.79
CA ASP A 121 -9.50 13.36 -11.87
C ASP A 121 -9.52 13.97 -10.47
N GLU A 122 -8.56 14.84 -10.20
CA GLU A 122 -8.47 15.62 -8.97
C GLU A 122 -9.18 16.96 -9.18
N LYS A 123 -10.50 16.97 -8.97
CA LYS A 123 -11.28 18.21 -9.08
C LYS A 123 -10.93 19.21 -7.98
N SER A 124 -10.54 18.72 -6.81
CA SER A 124 -10.08 19.54 -5.69
C SER A 124 -9.25 18.71 -4.72
N LYS A 125 -8.59 19.38 -3.74
CA LYS A 125 -7.87 18.68 -2.65
C LYS A 125 -8.76 17.79 -1.79
N THR A 126 -10.08 17.87 -1.94
CA THR A 126 -11.06 17.12 -1.14
C THR A 126 -11.86 16.13 -1.98
N GLU A 127 -11.62 16.04 -3.30
CA GLU A 127 -12.38 15.15 -4.17
C GLU A 127 -11.51 14.54 -5.26
N ILE A 128 -11.44 13.21 -5.24
CA ILE A 128 -10.68 12.39 -6.18
C ILE A 128 -11.64 11.40 -6.83
N ALA A 129 -11.72 11.46 -8.16
CA ALA A 129 -12.53 10.55 -8.96
C ALA A 129 -11.66 9.71 -9.88
N VAL A 130 -11.86 8.39 -9.88
CA VAL A 130 -11.25 7.49 -10.87
C VAL A 130 -12.22 7.30 -12.02
N ARG A 131 -11.73 7.54 -13.24
CA ARG A 131 -12.49 7.47 -14.49
C ARG A 131 -11.90 6.45 -15.45
N PRO A 132 -12.70 5.82 -16.33
CA PRO A 132 -12.17 4.94 -17.35
C PRO A 132 -11.41 5.75 -18.40
N ASN A 133 -10.19 5.32 -18.75
CA ASN A 133 -9.49 5.85 -19.91
C ASN A 133 -10.00 5.14 -21.17
N ARG A 134 -10.86 5.83 -21.93
CA ARG A 134 -11.42 5.31 -23.18
C ARG A 134 -10.56 5.59 -24.42
N GLN A 135 -9.47 6.35 -24.27
CA GLN A 135 -8.65 6.77 -25.42
C GLN A 135 -7.70 5.67 -25.90
N SER A 136 -7.24 4.80 -25.00
CA SER A 136 -6.25 3.76 -25.32
C SER A 136 -6.82 2.55 -26.07
N GLY A 137 -8.14 2.31 -25.97
CA GLY A 137 -8.79 1.08 -26.42
C GLY A 137 -8.53 -0.16 -25.55
N VAL A 138 -7.70 -0.06 -24.49
CA VAL A 138 -7.37 -1.18 -23.58
C VAL A 138 -8.49 -1.42 -22.56
N MET A 139 -9.16 -0.34 -22.13
CA MET A 139 -10.37 -0.42 -21.31
C MET A 139 -11.57 -0.75 -22.17
N ARG A 140 -12.32 -1.80 -21.79
CA ARG A 140 -13.52 -2.23 -22.49
C ARG A 140 -14.70 -2.28 -21.53
N HIS A 141 -15.88 -1.98 -22.05
CA HIS A 141 -17.13 -2.07 -21.32
C HIS A 141 -18.11 -2.90 -22.13
N ASP A 142 -18.58 -4.01 -21.56
CA ASP A 142 -19.62 -4.86 -22.15
C ASP A 142 -20.75 -5.12 -21.12
N ALA A 143 -21.75 -5.93 -21.50
CA ALA A 143 -22.91 -6.21 -20.63
C ALA A 143 -22.53 -6.85 -19.27
N ARG A 144 -21.32 -7.40 -19.14
CA ARG A 144 -20.80 -7.98 -17.89
C ARG A 144 -20.09 -6.93 -17.03
N GLY A 145 -19.63 -5.83 -17.62
CA GLY A 145 -19.02 -4.71 -16.93
C GLY A 145 -17.70 -4.26 -17.54
N TRP A 146 -16.78 -3.79 -16.69
CA TRP A 146 -15.56 -3.08 -17.06
C TRP A 146 -14.32 -4.00 -17.04
N PHE A 147 -13.59 -4.08 -18.15
CA PHE A 147 -12.45 -4.97 -18.33
C PHE A 147 -11.21 -4.22 -18.82
N CYS A 148 -10.10 -4.38 -18.12
CA CYS A 148 -8.79 -3.80 -18.45
C CYS A 148 -7.79 -4.90 -18.77
N LYS A 149 -7.12 -4.80 -19.93
CA LYS A 149 -6.08 -5.75 -20.40
C LYS A 149 -6.51 -7.23 -20.49
N CYS A 150 -7.81 -7.50 -20.39
CA CYS A 150 -8.35 -8.84 -20.58
C CYS A 150 -8.34 -9.15 -22.08
N ASN A 151 -7.76 -10.27 -22.51
CA ASN A 151 -7.87 -10.73 -23.90
C ASN A 151 -9.11 -11.63 -24.03
N ASN A 152 -9.90 -11.44 -25.10
CA ASN A 152 -11.12 -12.22 -25.35
C ASN A 152 -10.89 -13.72 -25.64
N SER A 153 -9.63 -14.15 -25.80
CA SER A 153 -9.33 -15.41 -26.45
C SER A 153 -9.24 -16.64 -25.54
N ASN A 154 -9.20 -16.52 -24.20
CA ASN A 154 -8.98 -17.74 -23.40
C ASN A 154 -9.31 -17.70 -21.89
N GLN A 155 -10.18 -16.81 -21.43
CA GLN A 155 -10.47 -16.74 -20.00
C GLN A 155 -11.92 -17.13 -19.71
N SER A 156 -12.04 -18.33 -19.16
CA SER A 156 -13.25 -18.86 -18.53
C SER A 156 -13.82 -17.80 -17.60
N GLN A 157 -15.11 -17.54 -17.74
CA GLN A 157 -15.81 -16.55 -16.93
C GLN A 157 -15.61 -16.86 -15.44
N PRO A 158 -15.39 -15.86 -14.57
CA PRO A 158 -15.69 -16.03 -13.17
C PRO A 158 -17.19 -16.33 -13.06
N LYS A 159 -17.53 -17.55 -12.60
CA LYS A 159 -18.91 -17.98 -12.32
C LYS A 159 -19.49 -17.27 -11.11
#